data_AF-A0A8S8XJE1-F1
#
_entry.id   AF-A0A8S8XJE1-F1
#
_cell.length_a   1.000
_cell.length_b   1.000
_cell.length_c   1.000
_cell.angle_alpha   90.00
_cell.angle_beta   90.00
_cell.angle_gamma   90.00
#
_symmetry.space_group_name_H-M   'P 1'
#
loop_
_entity.id
_entity.type
_entity.pdbx_description
1 polymer ?
#
loop_
_entity_poly.entity_id
_entity_poly.type
_entity_poly.pdbx_seq_one_letter_code
_entity_poly.pdbx_strand_id
1 'polypeptide(L)'
;MKHLTDRIEEIVDEDPHPAGTFIGLLPDDGCDDPLLAVTAQMMLILAQEKVGRGANYIEIDELFSPLANNGISPDECNEALDHLLITGQIHEVDDDCFVPDE
;
A
#
# COMPACT_ATOMS: atom_id res chain seq x y z
N MET A 1 13.09 -26.97 -10.86
CA MET A 1 12.28 -27.70 -9.85
C MET A 1 13.15 -28.43 -8.81
N LYS A 2 14.20 -29.20 -9.17
CA LYS A 2 15.05 -29.88 -8.15
C LYS A 2 15.85 -28.94 -7.23
N HIS A 3 16.35 -27.82 -7.74
CA HIS A 3 17.16 -26.88 -6.95
C HIS A 3 16.42 -26.18 -5.79
N LEU A 4 15.09 -26.10 -5.84
CA LEU A 4 14.30 -25.52 -4.75
C LEU A 4 14.01 -26.54 -3.66
N THR A 5 13.84 -27.81 -4.04
CA THR A 5 13.59 -28.91 -3.10
C THR A 5 14.82 -29.20 -2.25
N ASP A 6 16.01 -29.21 -2.86
CA ASP A 6 17.27 -29.43 -2.13
C ASP A 6 17.56 -28.34 -1.09
N ARG A 7 17.11 -27.09 -1.33
CA ARG A 7 17.25 -25.97 -0.38
C ARG A 7 16.28 -26.03 0.79
N ILE A 8 15.15 -26.74 0.67
CA ILE A 8 14.15 -26.85 1.72
C ILE A 8 14.56 -27.94 2.73
N GLU A 9 15.21 -29.01 2.25
CA GLU A 9 15.67 -30.11 3.11
C GLU A 9 16.89 -29.75 3.98
N GLU A 10 17.64 -28.70 3.65
CA GLU A 10 18.82 -28.26 4.43
C GLU A 10 18.47 -27.30 5.59
N ILE A 11 17.25 -26.74 5.63
CA ILE A 11 16.83 -25.74 6.63
C ILE A 11 16.39 -26.39 7.97
N VAL A 12 16.19 -27.71 7.99
CA VAL A 12 15.54 -28.40 9.13
C VAL A 12 16.45 -28.78 10.30
N ASP A 13 17.76 -28.48 10.25
CA ASP A 13 18.68 -28.85 11.35
C ASP A 13 19.84 -27.86 11.56
N GLU A 14 19.58 -26.55 11.45
CA GLU A 14 20.51 -25.54 11.97
C GLU A 14 19.95 -24.99 13.30
N ASP A 15 20.80 -25.00 14.34
CA ASP A 15 20.56 -24.23 15.56
C ASP A 15 20.01 -22.84 15.19
N PRO A 16 18.94 -22.35 15.86
CA PRO A 16 18.28 -21.11 15.46
C PRO A 16 19.32 -20.01 15.30
N HIS A 17 19.43 -19.50 14.08
CA HIS A 17 20.43 -18.51 13.71
C HIS A 17 20.42 -17.37 14.75
N PRO A 18 21.57 -16.85 15.23
CA PRO A 18 21.62 -15.90 16.34
C PRO A 18 20.72 -14.67 16.15
N ALA A 19 20.51 -14.26 14.89
CA ALA A 19 19.57 -13.20 14.51
C ALA A 19 18.09 -13.51 14.86
N GLY A 20 17.70 -14.79 14.88
CA GLY A 20 16.38 -15.28 15.29
C GLY A 20 16.05 -15.02 16.77
N THR A 21 17.07 -14.92 17.62
CA THR A 21 16.92 -14.68 19.08
C THR A 21 16.16 -13.39 19.39
N PHE A 22 16.26 -12.39 18.50
CA PHE A 22 15.68 -11.07 18.71
C PHE A 22 14.46 -10.79 17.82
N ILE A 23 14.02 -11.76 17.00
CA ILE A 23 12.83 -11.60 16.15
C ILE A 23 11.58 -11.34 17.00
N GLY A 24 11.43 -12.02 18.14
CA GLY A 24 10.34 -11.74 19.09
C GLY A 24 10.48 -10.43 19.88
N LEU A 25 11.54 -9.65 19.66
CA LEU A 25 11.70 -8.30 20.20
C LEU A 25 11.46 -7.22 19.13
N LEU A 26 11.23 -7.62 17.88
CA LEU A 26 10.77 -6.68 16.86
C LEU A 26 9.35 -6.25 17.23
N PRO A 27 9.01 -4.96 17.13
CA PRO A 27 7.65 -4.49 17.37
C PRO A 27 6.71 -5.18 16.38
N ASP A 28 5.76 -5.95 16.90
CA ASP A 28 4.77 -6.71 16.12
C ASP A 28 3.79 -5.77 15.38
N ASP A 29 3.60 -4.54 15.89
CA ASP A 29 2.55 -3.61 15.48
C ASP A 29 3.04 -2.40 14.67
N GLY A 30 4.10 -2.55 13.86
CA GLY A 30 4.66 -1.42 13.12
C GLY A 30 5.41 -1.76 11.85
N CYS A 31 5.21 -2.96 11.30
CA CYS A 31 5.65 -3.22 9.94
C CYS A 31 4.65 -2.53 9.01
N ASP A 32 5.03 -1.38 8.45
CA ASP A 32 4.22 -0.66 7.45
C ASP A 32 3.65 -1.66 6.46
N ASP A 33 2.32 -1.69 6.32
CA ASP A 33 1.69 -2.50 5.29
C ASP A 33 2.23 -2.01 3.94
N PRO A 34 3.08 -2.81 3.26
CA PRO A 34 3.75 -2.37 2.05
C PRO A 34 2.75 -2.20 0.91
N LEU A 35 1.62 -2.93 0.94
CA LEU A 35 0.56 -2.78 -0.02
C LEU A 35 -0.20 -1.47 0.21
N LEU A 36 -0.52 -1.14 1.47
CA LEU A 36 -1.12 0.15 1.83
C LEU A 36 -0.25 1.32 1.37
N ALA A 37 1.05 1.29 1.69
CA ALA A 37 1.98 2.35 1.33
C ALA A 37 2.07 2.56 -0.19
N VAL A 38 2.18 1.48 -0.96
CA VAL A 38 2.24 1.55 -2.44
C VAL A 38 0.91 2.01 -3.02
N THR A 39 -0.21 1.49 -2.52
CA THR A 39 -1.56 1.83 -3.00
C THR A 39 -1.86 3.31 -2.74
N ALA A 40 -1.60 3.79 -1.52
CA ALA A 40 -1.74 5.20 -1.15
C ALA A 40 -0.87 6.12 -2.01
N GLN A 41 0.40 5.75 -2.22
CA GLN A 41 1.30 6.55 -3.05
C GLN A 41 0.85 6.60 -4.52
N MET A 42 0.39 5.48 -5.09
CA MET A 42 -0.16 5.44 -6.44
C MET A 42 -1.41 6.31 -6.57
N MET A 43 -2.30 6.27 -5.57
CA MET A 43 -3.50 7.10 -5.50
C MET A 43 -3.16 8.59 -5.51
N LEU A 44 -2.18 9.03 -4.71
CA LEU A 44 -1.71 10.42 -4.70
C LEU A 44 -1.14 10.85 -6.05
N ILE A 45 -0.35 10.00 -6.71
CA ILE A 45 0.22 10.31 -8.03
C ILE A 45 -0.90 10.56 -9.05
N LEU A 46 -1.96 9.76 -9.04
CA LEU A 46 -3.12 9.92 -9.92
C LEU A 46 -3.86 11.23 -9.64
N ALA A 47 -4.13 11.53 -8.37
CA ALA A 47 -4.79 12.76 -7.95
C ALA A 47 -3.98 14.00 -8.34
N GLN A 48 -2.66 14.00 -8.08
CA GLN A 48 -1.75 15.08 -8.43
C GLN A 48 -1.62 15.27 -9.94
N GLU A 49 -1.57 14.18 -10.71
CA GLU A 49 -1.54 14.27 -12.17
C GLU A 49 -2.83 14.88 -12.73
N LYS A 50 -3.98 14.45 -12.21
CA LYS A 50 -5.30 14.95 -12.63
C LYS A 50 -5.44 16.44 -12.32
N VAL A 51 -5.19 16.84 -11.07
CA VAL A 51 -5.28 18.24 -10.63
C VAL A 51 -4.20 19.10 -11.30
N GLY A 52 -2.98 18.59 -11.45
CA GLY A 52 -1.88 19.26 -12.16
C GLY A 52 -2.15 19.52 -13.64
N ARG A 53 -3.08 18.79 -14.26
CA ARG A 53 -3.59 19.04 -15.62
C ARG A 53 -4.74 20.07 -15.67
N GLY A 54 -5.11 20.66 -14.53
CA GLY A 54 -6.12 21.71 -14.41
C GLY A 54 -7.53 21.22 -14.06
N ALA A 55 -7.69 19.96 -13.62
CA ALA A 55 -8.94 19.51 -13.01
C ALA A 55 -9.11 20.10 -11.61
N ASN A 56 -10.35 20.36 -11.20
CA ASN A 56 -10.65 20.88 -9.85
C ASN A 56 -10.56 19.79 -8.77
N TYR A 57 -10.80 18.54 -9.13
CA TYR A 57 -10.83 17.36 -8.26
C TYR A 57 -10.65 16.10 -9.11
N ILE A 58 -10.53 14.95 -8.43
CA ILE A 58 -10.60 13.61 -9.01
C ILE A 58 -11.75 12.82 -8.37
N GLU A 59 -12.51 12.08 -9.18
CA GLU A 59 -13.63 11.26 -8.69
C GLU A 59 -13.13 9.91 -8.13
N ILE A 60 -13.87 9.30 -7.19
CA ILE A 60 -13.50 8.01 -6.57
C ILE A 60 -13.24 6.91 -7.62
N ASP A 61 -14.09 6.82 -8.64
CA ASP A 61 -13.96 5.83 -9.71
C ASP A 61 -12.67 6.06 -10.51
N GLU A 62 -12.22 7.31 -10.66
CA GLU A 62 -10.97 7.66 -11.34
C GLU A 62 -9.73 7.36 -10.50
N LEU A 63 -9.86 7.38 -9.16
CA LEU A 63 -8.82 6.89 -8.25
C LEU A 63 -8.74 5.35 -8.25
N PHE A 64 -9.90 4.69 -8.23
CA PHE A 64 -9.99 3.24 -8.02
C PHE A 64 -9.74 2.44 -9.30
N SER A 65 -10.24 2.90 -10.45
CA SER A 65 -10.15 2.15 -11.71
C SER A 65 -8.70 1.81 -12.11
N PRO A 66 -7.72 2.73 -12.03
CA PRO A 66 -6.33 2.39 -12.36
C PRO A 66 -5.71 1.39 -11.39
N LEU A 67 -6.04 1.47 -10.09
CA LEU A 67 -5.54 0.56 -9.05
C LEU A 67 -6.14 -0.85 -9.23
N ALA A 68 -7.44 -0.94 -9.52
CA ALA A 68 -8.13 -2.19 -9.81
C ALA A 68 -7.55 -2.88 -11.06
N ASN A 69 -7.20 -2.12 -12.10
CA ASN A 69 -6.52 -2.66 -13.29
C ASN A 69 -5.14 -3.26 -12.97
N ASN A 70 -4.49 -2.83 -11.89
CA ASN A 70 -3.24 -3.38 -11.39
C ASN A 70 -3.44 -4.56 -10.41
N GLY A 71 -4.68 -5.01 -10.20
CA GLY A 71 -5.02 -6.14 -9.34
C GLY A 71 -5.17 -5.78 -7.86
N ILE A 72 -5.27 -4.49 -7.52
CA ILE A 72 -5.53 -4.03 -6.16
C ILE A 72 -7.03 -4.19 -5.89
N SER A 73 -7.37 -4.78 -4.74
CA SER A 73 -8.76 -5.03 -4.40
C SER A 73 -9.47 -3.73 -3.98
N PRO A 74 -10.81 -3.64 -4.09
CA PRO A 74 -11.55 -2.48 -3.59
C PRO A 74 -11.32 -2.21 -2.10
N ASP A 75 -11.15 -3.24 -1.28
CA ASP A 75 -10.93 -3.09 0.16
C ASP A 75 -9.57 -2.41 0.44
N GLU A 76 -8.53 -2.77 -0.30
CA GLU A 76 -7.21 -2.14 -0.24
C GLU A 76 -7.23 -0.69 -0.74
N CYS A 77 -8.02 -0.41 -1.79
CA CYS A 77 -8.22 0.96 -2.26
C CYS A 77 -8.93 1.83 -1.20
N ASN A 78 -9.93 1.28 -0.52
CA ASN A 78 -10.62 1.98 0.57
C ASN A 78 -9.68 2.22 1.75
N GLU A 79 -8.91 1.23 2.17
CA GLU A 79 -7.93 1.38 3.25
C GLU A 79 -6.88 2.45 2.92
N ALA A 80 -6.39 2.48 1.68
CA ALA A 80 -5.47 3.51 1.21
C ALA A 80 -6.11 4.90 1.22
N LEU A 81 -7.35 5.03 0.76
CA LEU A 81 -8.08 6.30 0.79
C LEU A 81 -8.27 6.79 2.24
N ASP A 82 -8.73 5.91 3.13
CA ASP A 82 -8.91 6.22 4.56
C ASP A 82 -7.59 6.67 5.19
N HIS A 83 -6.50 5.96 4.92
CA HIS A 83 -5.16 6.34 5.40
C HIS A 83 -4.75 7.73 4.91
N LEU A 84 -4.95 8.05 3.62
CA LEU A 84 -4.64 9.36 3.06
C LEU A 84 -5.49 10.49 3.65
N LEU A 85 -6.77 10.22 3.92
CA LEU A 85 -7.68 11.17 4.57
C LEU A 85 -7.25 11.43 6.03
N ILE A 86 -6.94 10.38 6.79
CA ILE A 86 -6.50 10.47 8.20
C ILE A 86 -5.18 11.22 8.32
N THR A 87 -4.24 10.97 7.39
CA THR A 87 -2.93 11.65 7.37
C THR A 87 -2.97 13.04 6.74
N GLY A 88 -4.11 13.44 6.15
CA GLY A 88 -4.31 14.75 5.53
C GLY A 88 -3.58 14.95 4.21
N GLN A 89 -3.16 13.86 3.55
CA GLN A 89 -2.47 13.92 2.25
C GLN A 89 -3.44 14.09 1.07
N ILE A 90 -4.71 13.76 1.27
CA ILE A 90 -5.82 14.01 0.34
C ILE A 90 -7.02 14.52 1.14
N HIS A 91 -7.85 15.36 0.53
CA HIS A 91 -9.04 15.94 1.13
C HIS A 91 -10.26 15.66 0.25
N GLU A 92 -11.36 15.23 0.87
CA GLU A 92 -12.67 15.16 0.22
C GLU A 92 -13.32 16.54 0.21
N VAL A 93 -13.74 17.00 -0.98
CA VAL A 93 -14.29 18.35 -1.19
C VAL A 93 -15.78 18.36 -1.56
N ASP A 94 -16.29 17.22 -2.04
CA ASP A 94 -17.70 16.94 -2.34
C ASP A 94 -17.89 15.41 -2.34
N ASP A 95 -19.13 14.94 -2.45
CA ASP A 95 -19.45 13.50 -2.50
C ASP A 95 -18.58 12.80 -3.57
N ASP A 96 -17.75 11.84 -3.13
CA ASP A 96 -16.84 11.06 -3.97
C ASP A 96 -15.80 11.87 -4.77
N CYS A 97 -15.50 13.12 -4.35
CA CYS A 97 -14.60 14.04 -5.04
C CYS A 97 -13.42 14.46 -4.15
N PHE A 98 -12.19 14.27 -4.64
CA PHE A 98 -10.97 14.44 -3.83
C PHE A 98 -9.95 15.39 -4.44
N VAL A 99 -9.14 16.04 -3.60
CA VAL A 99 -7.99 16.87 -3.98
C VAL A 99 -6.77 16.51 -3.13
N PRO A 100 -5.56 16.35 -3.71
CA PRO A 100 -4.35 16.13 -2.93
C PRO A 100 -3.95 17.41 -2.18
N ASP A 101 -3.30 17.24 -1.02
CA ASP A 101 -2.64 18.35 -0.31
C ASP A 101 -1.48 18.92 -1.16
N GLU A 102 -1.22 20.23 -1.06
CA GLU A 102 -0.21 20.95 -1.87
C GLU A 102 1.25 20.58 -1.53
#